data_AF-A0A3R6L710-F1
#
_entry.id   AF-A0A3R6L710-F1
#
_cell.length_a   1.000
_cell.length_b   1.000
_cell.length_c   1.000
_cell.angle_alpha   90.00
_cell.angle_beta   90.00
_cell.angle_gamma   90.00
#
_symmetry.space_group_name_H-M   'P 1'
#
loop_
_entity.id
_entity.type
_entity.pdbx_description
1 polymer ?
#
loop_
_entity_poly.entity_id
_entity_poly.type
_entity_poly.pdbx_seq_one_letter_code
_entity_poly.pdbx_strand_id
1 'polypeptide(L)'
;MGQGTSKYRKIMRTPQTGENAGKKLWYATAVSDREMSFEDFVPHISEHNSPYSRGTIHGVLMDTLDCLKHLILDGKSVRFSDLGLFSIGMTSRGEVSKEKVTAASVQGVHLIVRNTKSWSNAELKKLTKIVAYDDYTTGAEDGGGTGNTPGGGDTSQGAGDETNKDNGGTSQGGGGTSQGTGGTDGGGDDNVSL
;
A
#
# COMPACT_ATOMS: atom_id res chain seq x y z
N MET A 1 25.48 -17.61 -1.16
CA MET A 1 24.48 -16.78 -1.87
C MET A 1 25.12 -15.43 -2.13
N GLY A 2 25.07 -14.94 -3.38
CA GLY A 2 25.63 -13.63 -3.73
C GLY A 2 24.85 -12.49 -3.07
N GLN A 3 25.48 -11.32 -2.94
CA GLN A 3 24.84 -10.11 -2.43
C GLN A 3 23.71 -9.69 -3.38
N GLY A 4 22.48 -9.49 -2.88
CA GLY A 4 21.35 -9.01 -3.69
C GLY A 4 21.59 -7.58 -4.16
N THR A 5 21.08 -7.21 -5.35
CA THR A 5 21.17 -5.82 -5.85
C THR A 5 19.79 -5.18 -5.83
N SER A 6 19.64 -4.08 -5.09
CA SER A 6 18.43 -3.26 -5.11
C SER A 6 18.68 -2.00 -5.93
N LYS A 7 17.83 -1.78 -6.94
CA LYS A 7 17.89 -0.59 -7.79
C LYS A 7 17.03 0.52 -7.21
N TYR A 8 17.40 1.78 -7.44
CA TYR A 8 16.59 2.94 -7.06
C TYR A 8 16.50 3.97 -8.19
N ARG A 9 15.37 4.68 -8.29
CA ARG A 9 15.24 5.84 -9.17
C ARG A 9 15.04 7.11 -8.34
N LYS A 10 15.39 8.26 -8.92
CA LYS A 10 15.22 9.59 -8.29
C LYS A 10 13.84 10.13 -8.62
N ILE A 11 13.09 10.58 -7.62
CA ILE A 11 11.78 11.21 -7.79
C ILE A 11 11.68 12.48 -6.96
N MET A 12 10.93 13.47 -7.45
CA MET A 12 10.70 14.72 -6.73
C MET A 12 9.40 14.63 -5.95
N ARG A 13 9.42 15.01 -4.66
CA ARG A 13 8.25 15.01 -3.77
C ARG A 13 8.22 16.26 -2.90
N THR A 14 7.04 16.59 -2.41
CA THR A 14 6.81 17.64 -1.41
C THR A 14 6.08 17.03 -0.22
N PRO A 15 6.80 16.59 0.83
CA PRO A 15 6.19 16.02 2.03
C PRO A 15 5.20 16.99 2.68
N GLN A 16 4.14 16.45 3.30
CA GLN A 16 3.12 17.26 4.00
C GLN A 16 3.45 17.45 5.49
N THR A 17 4.36 16.64 6.04
CA THR A 17 4.70 16.63 7.48
C THR A 17 6.20 16.44 7.69
N GLY A 18 6.67 16.76 8.90
CA GLY A 18 8.07 16.62 9.30
C GLY A 18 8.98 17.79 8.89
N GLU A 19 10.28 17.62 9.09
CA GLU A 19 11.32 18.65 8.86
C GLU A 19 11.36 19.19 7.41
N ASN A 20 10.93 18.36 6.47
CA ASN A 20 10.90 18.65 5.04
C ASN A 20 9.50 19.02 4.52
N ALA A 21 8.54 19.29 5.41
CA ALA A 21 7.19 19.68 5.03
C ALA A 21 7.21 20.93 4.12
N GLY A 22 6.44 20.88 3.03
CA GLY A 22 6.32 21.99 2.06
C GLY A 22 7.55 22.21 1.15
N LYS A 23 8.66 21.50 1.38
CA LYS A 23 9.88 21.64 0.56
C LYS A 23 9.88 20.64 -0.59
N LYS A 24 10.14 21.12 -1.80
CA LYS A 24 10.28 20.29 -3.00
C LYS A 24 11.68 19.67 -3.03
N LEU A 25 11.80 18.37 -2.78
CA LEU A 25 13.08 17.66 -2.64
C LEU A 25 13.13 16.39 -3.50
N TRP A 26 14.34 15.93 -3.79
CA TRP A 26 14.60 14.68 -4.51
C TRP A 26 14.78 13.51 -3.53
N TYR A 27 14.15 12.38 -3.84
CA TYR A 27 14.18 11.16 -3.05
C TYR A 27 14.52 9.95 -3.90
N ALA A 28 15.26 9.00 -3.33
CA ALA A 28 15.42 7.67 -3.90
C ALA A 28 14.17 6.83 -3.58
N THR A 29 13.62 6.16 -4.59
CA THR A 29 12.61 5.11 -4.41
C THR A 29 13.13 3.81 -4.99
N ALA A 30 12.93 2.70 -4.29
CA ALA A 30 13.27 1.39 -4.81
C ALA A 30 12.53 1.14 -6.14
N VAL A 31 13.23 0.48 -7.06
CA VAL A 31 12.65 -0.07 -8.29
C VAL A 31 12.51 -1.55 -8.08
N SER A 32 11.27 -2.01 -7.99
CA SER A 32 10.94 -3.43 -7.99
C SER A 32 10.87 -3.92 -9.43
N ASP A 33 11.35 -5.14 -9.65
CA ASP A 33 11.05 -5.88 -10.88
C ASP A 33 9.59 -6.37 -10.84
N ARG A 34 9.19 -7.18 -11.83
CA ARG A 34 7.89 -7.85 -11.84
C ARG A 34 7.64 -8.62 -10.55
N GLU A 35 6.39 -8.58 -10.09
CA GLU A 35 5.90 -9.43 -9.01
C GLU A 35 6.08 -10.92 -9.37
N MET A 36 6.59 -11.71 -8.43
CA MET A 36 6.64 -13.17 -8.55
C MET A 36 5.35 -13.73 -7.97
N SER A 37 4.56 -14.40 -8.82
CA SER A 37 3.31 -15.03 -8.38
C SER A 37 3.59 -16.21 -7.44
N PHE A 38 2.57 -16.67 -6.71
CA PHE A 38 2.71 -17.87 -5.89
C PHE A 38 3.00 -19.11 -6.78
N GLU A 39 2.35 -19.16 -7.94
CA GLU A 39 2.48 -20.20 -8.95
C GLU A 39 3.87 -20.24 -9.59
N ASP A 40 4.58 -19.11 -9.65
CA ASP A 40 5.97 -19.01 -10.10
C ASP A 40 6.96 -19.24 -8.94
N PHE A 41 6.58 -18.88 -7.71
CA PHE A 41 7.44 -19.03 -6.54
C PHE A 41 7.60 -20.50 -6.11
N VAL A 42 6.53 -21.29 -6.16
CA VAL A 42 6.56 -22.74 -5.88
C VAL A 42 7.59 -23.50 -6.75
N PRO A 43 7.57 -23.40 -8.09
CA PRO A 43 8.57 -24.06 -8.93
C PRO A 43 9.96 -23.50 -8.67
N HIS A 44 10.12 -22.20 -8.41
CA HIS A 44 11.41 -21.62 -8.04
C HIS A 44 12.00 -22.28 -6.78
N ILE A 45 11.22 -22.50 -5.71
CA ILE A 45 11.68 -23.22 -4.52
C ILE A 45 12.09 -24.66 -4.85
N SER A 46 11.27 -25.35 -5.64
CA SER A 46 11.52 -26.76 -6.01
C SER A 46 12.84 -26.90 -6.76
N GLU A 47 13.14 -25.96 -7.66
CA GLU A 47 14.38 -25.93 -8.44
C GLU A 47 15.57 -25.39 -7.64
N HIS A 48 15.32 -24.68 -6.54
CA HIS A 48 16.35 -24.08 -5.70
C HIS A 48 16.82 -25.04 -4.58
N ASN A 49 17.54 -26.09 -4.99
CA ASN A 49 18.16 -27.08 -4.10
C ASN A 49 17.19 -27.79 -3.14
N SER A 50 15.90 -27.83 -3.47
CA SER A 50 14.90 -28.54 -2.66
C SER A 50 14.79 -29.99 -3.12
N PRO A 51 14.79 -30.97 -2.19
CA PRO A 51 14.49 -32.35 -2.53
C PRO A 51 12.98 -32.60 -2.73
N TYR A 52 12.13 -31.58 -2.48
CA TYR A 52 10.69 -31.71 -2.50
C TYR A 52 10.08 -31.35 -3.87
N SER A 53 9.07 -32.12 -4.26
CA SER A 53 8.31 -31.85 -5.48
C SER A 53 7.54 -30.53 -5.39
N ARG A 54 7.23 -29.92 -6.54
CA ARG A 54 6.38 -28.73 -6.63
C ARG A 54 5.03 -28.93 -5.91
N GLY A 55 4.41 -30.10 -6.06
CA GLY A 55 3.13 -30.42 -5.41
C GLY A 55 3.24 -30.46 -3.88
N THR A 56 4.33 -31.04 -3.35
CA THR A 56 4.59 -31.08 -1.90
C THR A 56 4.79 -29.66 -1.35
N ILE A 57 5.63 -28.86 -2.01
CA ILE A 57 5.90 -27.47 -1.59
C ILE A 57 4.62 -26.64 -1.61
N HIS A 58 3.84 -26.75 -2.69
CA HIS A 58 2.56 -26.06 -2.81
C HIS A 58 1.62 -26.39 -1.64
N GLY A 59 1.41 -27.68 -1.36
CA GLY A 59 0.54 -28.12 -0.27
C GLY A 59 0.96 -27.57 1.09
N VAL A 60 2.25 -27.71 1.42
CA VAL A 60 2.79 -27.22 2.70
C VAL A 60 2.66 -25.70 2.84
N LEU A 61 2.92 -24.93 1.77
CA LEU A 61 2.78 -23.48 1.81
C LEU A 61 1.32 -23.06 1.97
N MET A 62 0.38 -23.72 1.31
CA MET A 62 -1.05 -23.45 1.48
C MET A 62 -1.52 -23.77 2.91
N ASP A 63 -1.16 -24.94 3.45
CA ASP A 63 -1.48 -25.31 4.83
C ASP A 63 -0.86 -24.32 5.84
N THR A 64 0.33 -23.81 5.54
CA THR A 64 1.00 -22.78 6.36
C THR A 64 0.20 -21.48 6.35
N LEU A 65 -0.35 -21.04 5.22
CA LEU A 65 -1.17 -19.83 5.13
C LEU A 65 -2.48 -19.99 5.92
N ASP A 66 -3.14 -21.13 5.82
CA ASP A 66 -4.37 -21.42 6.57
C ASP A 66 -4.12 -21.45 8.08
N CYS A 67 -3.03 -22.12 8.50
CA CYS A 67 -2.60 -22.15 9.89
C CYS A 67 -2.28 -20.73 10.41
N LEU A 68 -1.55 -19.94 9.62
CA LEU A 68 -1.21 -18.56 9.97
C LEU A 68 -2.47 -17.71 10.16
N LYS A 69 -3.42 -17.80 9.23
CA LYS A 69 -4.70 -17.07 9.29
C LYS A 69 -5.49 -17.45 10.54
N HIS A 70 -5.62 -18.74 10.82
CA HIS A 70 -6.33 -19.22 12.02
C HIS A 70 -5.71 -18.65 13.30
N LEU A 71 -4.39 -18.81 13.48
CA LEU A 71 -3.73 -18.37 14.72
C LEU A 71 -3.77 -16.85 14.91
N ILE A 72 -3.64 -16.07 13.83
CA ILE A 72 -3.68 -14.60 13.90
C ILE A 72 -5.07 -14.10 14.24
N LEU A 73 -6.13 -14.69 13.67
CA LEU A 73 -7.51 -14.34 14.00
C LEU A 73 -7.86 -14.70 15.45
N ASP A 74 -7.19 -15.69 16.02
CA ASP A 74 -7.24 -16.04 17.44
C ASP A 74 -6.38 -15.10 18.33
N GLY A 75 -5.86 -14.00 17.77
CA GLY A 75 -5.09 -13.00 18.49
C GLY A 75 -3.64 -13.40 18.80
N LYS A 76 -3.16 -14.54 18.30
CA LYS A 76 -1.78 -14.98 18.52
C LYS A 76 -0.83 -14.21 17.61
N SER A 77 0.35 -13.92 18.14
CA SER A 77 1.48 -13.45 17.34
C SER A 77 2.31 -14.65 16.88
N VAL A 78 2.36 -14.89 15.58
CA VAL A 78 3.08 -16.03 14.98
C VAL A 78 4.43 -15.56 14.46
N ARG A 79 5.51 -16.10 15.01
CA ARG A 79 6.87 -15.86 14.50
C ARG A 79 7.18 -16.91 13.43
N PHE A 80 7.40 -16.46 12.20
CA PHE A 80 7.88 -17.34 11.14
C PHE A 80 9.42 -17.24 11.05
N SER A 81 10.09 -17.94 11.96
CA SER A 81 11.56 -17.95 12.05
C SER A 81 12.18 -16.53 11.98
N ASP A 82 13.23 -16.35 11.18
CA ASP A 82 13.89 -15.08 10.90
C ASP A 82 13.13 -14.16 9.94
N LEU A 83 12.13 -14.66 9.20
CA LEU A 83 11.41 -13.85 8.21
C LEU A 83 10.65 -12.70 8.89
N GLY A 84 9.80 -13.02 9.86
CA GLY A 84 8.96 -12.00 10.47
C GLY A 84 8.06 -12.49 11.58
N LEU A 85 7.40 -11.52 12.21
CA LEU A 85 6.36 -11.72 13.20
C LEU A 85 5.04 -11.20 12.63
N PHE A 86 4.03 -12.05 12.61
CA PHE A 86 2.71 -11.80 12.06
C PHE A 86 1.70 -11.74 13.21
N SER A 87 0.87 -10.71 13.25
CA SER A 87 -0.11 -10.52 14.32
C SER A 87 -1.29 -9.68 13.84
N ILE A 88 -2.41 -9.71 14.57
CA ILE A 88 -3.57 -8.87 14.29
C ILE A 88 -3.40 -7.48 14.90
N GLY A 89 -3.78 -6.45 14.15
CA GLY A 89 -3.81 -5.05 14.55
C GLY A 89 -5.22 -4.48 14.43
N MET A 90 -5.51 -3.45 15.20
CA MET A 90 -6.80 -2.77 15.20
C MET A 90 -6.60 -1.26 15.17
N THR A 91 -7.41 -0.58 14.37
CA THR A 91 -7.51 0.88 14.35
C THR A 91 -8.84 1.27 14.99
N SER A 92 -8.82 2.23 15.90
CA SER A 92 -10.02 2.73 16.59
C SER A 92 -10.10 4.24 16.42
N ARG A 93 -11.32 4.78 16.36
CA ARG A 93 -11.51 6.21 16.65
C ARG A 93 -11.27 6.47 18.14
N GLY A 94 -10.89 7.69 18.47
CA GLY A 94 -10.85 8.14 19.86
C GLY A 94 -12.26 8.29 20.42
N GLU A 95 -12.44 7.94 21.69
CA GLU A 95 -13.67 8.18 22.46
C GLU A 95 -13.34 9.07 23.65
N VAL A 96 -14.32 9.84 24.11
CA VAL A 96 -14.12 10.84 25.19
C VAL A 96 -13.87 10.23 26.57
N SER A 97 -14.20 8.95 26.78
CA SER A 97 -13.88 8.21 27.99
C SER A 97 -13.66 6.73 27.71
N LYS A 98 -13.00 6.03 28.63
CA LYS A 98 -12.69 4.60 28.52
C LYS A 98 -13.96 3.75 28.37
N GLU A 99 -15.00 4.10 29.11
CA GLU A 99 -16.28 3.38 29.18
C GLU A 99 -17.07 3.47 27.88
N LYS A 100 -16.81 4.51 27.07
CA LYS A 100 -17.44 4.70 25.76
C LYS A 100 -16.71 3.97 24.64
N VAL A 101 -15.53 3.40 24.90
CA VAL A 101 -14.85 2.54 23.93
C VAL A 101 -15.64 1.24 23.80
N THR A 102 -16.22 1.03 22.62
CA THR A 102 -17.01 -0.16 22.30
C THR A 102 -16.44 -0.83 21.06
N ALA A 103 -16.97 -2.01 20.70
CA ALA A 103 -16.64 -2.65 19.42
C ALA A 103 -16.91 -1.73 18.22
N ALA A 104 -17.93 -0.86 18.31
CA ALA A 104 -18.22 0.12 17.26
C ALA A 104 -17.13 1.19 17.13
N SER A 105 -16.31 1.44 18.16
CA SER A 105 -15.17 2.37 18.11
C SER A 105 -14.04 1.84 17.24
N VAL A 106 -13.96 0.52 17.05
CA VAL A 106 -13.01 -0.12 16.13
C VAL A 106 -13.43 0.16 14.69
N GLN A 107 -12.54 0.81 13.95
CA GLN A 107 -12.77 1.20 12.55
C GLN A 107 -12.18 0.20 11.55
N GLY A 108 -11.19 -0.59 11.97
CA GLY A 108 -10.57 -1.57 11.09
C GLY A 108 -9.71 -2.59 11.81
N VAL A 109 -9.61 -3.76 11.20
CA VAL A 109 -8.75 -4.88 11.61
C VAL A 109 -7.77 -5.13 10.47
N HIS A 110 -6.49 -5.23 10.77
CA HIS A 110 -5.44 -5.38 9.75
C HIS A 110 -4.33 -6.32 10.21
N LEU A 111 -3.60 -6.90 9.25
CA LEU A 111 -2.42 -7.70 9.52
C LEU A 111 -1.22 -6.78 9.81
N ILE A 112 -0.50 -7.08 10.89
CA ILE A 112 0.79 -6.46 11.20
C ILE A 112 1.89 -7.47 10.88
N VAL A 113 2.85 -7.06 10.05
CA VAL A 113 4.07 -7.82 9.77
C VAL A 113 5.27 -7.01 10.27
N ARG A 114 6.07 -7.61 11.14
CA ARG A 114 7.27 -6.97 11.72
C ARG A 114 8.52 -7.78 11.40
N ASN A 115 9.60 -7.09 11.04
CA ASN A 115 10.89 -7.72 10.81
C ASN A 115 11.47 -8.32 12.10
N THR A 116 12.30 -9.34 11.95
CA THR A 116 13.12 -9.86 13.05
C THR A 116 14.46 -9.14 13.13
N LYS A 117 15.32 -9.52 14.09
CA LYS A 117 16.68 -8.96 14.21
C LYS A 117 17.53 -9.29 12.97
N SER A 118 17.47 -10.54 12.51
CA SER A 118 18.23 -11.06 11.37
C SER A 118 17.81 -10.41 10.04
N TRP A 119 16.54 -9.97 9.95
CA TRP A 119 15.97 -9.27 8.79
C TRP A 119 15.69 -7.79 9.11
N SER A 120 16.41 -7.21 10.05
CA SER A 120 16.25 -5.80 10.38
C SER A 120 16.66 -4.90 9.21
N ASN A 121 16.15 -3.66 9.17
CA ASN A 121 16.52 -2.71 8.12
C ASN A 121 18.04 -2.49 8.03
N ALA A 122 18.75 -2.55 9.16
CA ALA A 122 20.20 -2.42 9.20
C ALA A 122 20.90 -3.64 8.58
N GLU A 123 20.45 -4.85 8.87
CA GLU A 123 21.03 -6.08 8.29
C GLU A 123 20.73 -6.19 6.80
N LEU A 124 19.49 -5.90 6.38
CA LEU A 124 19.11 -5.91 4.96
C LEU A 124 19.95 -4.92 4.14
N LYS A 125 20.25 -3.74 4.71
CA LYS A 125 21.13 -2.75 4.06
C LYS A 125 22.55 -3.27 3.85
N LYS A 126 23.10 -4.08 4.76
CA LYS A 126 24.43 -4.69 4.62
C LYS A 126 24.45 -5.76 3.52
N LEU A 127 23.39 -6.53 3.41
CA LEU A 127 23.25 -7.64 2.44
C LEU A 127 22.89 -7.17 1.01
N THR A 128 22.71 -5.87 0.82
CA THR A 128 22.20 -5.31 -0.44
C THR A 128 23.20 -4.35 -1.06
N LYS A 129 23.55 -4.58 -2.33
CA LYS A 129 24.21 -3.58 -3.17
C LYS A 129 23.16 -2.60 -3.68
N ILE A 130 23.33 -1.32 -3.42
CA ILE A 130 22.41 -0.26 -3.88
C ILE A 130 22.96 0.33 -5.18
N VAL A 131 22.15 0.34 -6.23
CA VAL A 131 22.54 0.83 -7.57
C VAL A 131 21.45 1.75 -8.12
N ALA A 132 21.81 2.81 -8.84
CA ALA A 132 20.82 3.61 -9.54
C ALA A 132 20.19 2.79 -10.69
N TYR A 133 18.87 2.86 -10.82
CA TYR A 133 18.17 2.52 -12.03
C TYR A 133 18.47 3.68 -12.99
N ASP A 134 19.16 3.38 -14.09
CA ASP A 134 19.65 4.29 -15.14
C ASP A 134 21.04 4.92 -14.89
N ASP A 135 22.09 4.18 -15.25
CA ASP A 135 23.30 4.74 -15.89
C ASP A 135 23.33 4.25 -17.35
N TYR A 136 22.37 4.71 -18.15
CA TYR A 136 22.52 4.75 -19.62
C TYR A 136 22.07 6.13 -20.09
N THR A 137 22.72 7.18 -19.59
CA THR A 137 22.78 8.45 -20.30
C THR A 137 23.82 8.29 -21.40
N THR A 138 23.37 7.88 -22.60
CA THR A 138 24.10 8.21 -23.82
C THR A 138 24.13 9.73 -23.95
N GLY A 139 25.33 10.31 -23.86
CA GLY A 139 25.61 11.67 -24.28
C GLY A 139 25.54 12.71 -23.17
N ALA A 140 26.72 13.25 -22.83
CA ALA A 140 26.86 14.70 -22.70
C ALA A 140 26.15 15.37 -23.90
N GLU A 141 25.52 16.53 -23.76
CA GLU A 141 26.23 17.81 -23.73
C GLU A 141 25.34 18.93 -23.16
N ASP A 142 26.01 19.89 -22.51
CA ASP A 142 25.56 21.27 -22.36
C ASP A 142 24.96 21.81 -23.66
N GLY A 143 23.80 22.48 -23.57
CA GLY A 143 23.25 23.17 -24.74
C GLY A 143 21.89 23.78 -24.50
N GLY A 144 21.87 25.02 -23.99
CA GLY A 144 20.70 25.88 -24.13
C GLY A 144 20.37 26.12 -25.60
N GLY A 145 19.08 26.08 -25.94
CA GLY A 145 18.62 26.30 -27.31
C GLY A 145 17.11 26.29 -27.42
N THR A 146 16.54 27.48 -27.56
CA THR A 146 15.13 27.79 -27.78
C THR A 146 14.54 27.16 -29.05
N GLY A 147 13.28 26.71 -28.95
CA GLY A 147 12.27 26.84 -30.01
C GLY A 147 12.20 25.73 -31.06
N ASN A 148 11.16 24.89 -30.97
CA ASN A 148 10.15 24.75 -32.04
C ASN A 148 8.97 23.85 -31.60
N THR A 149 7.77 24.41 -31.60
CA THR A 149 6.50 23.67 -31.58
C THR A 149 6.04 23.48 -33.03
N PRO A 150 5.60 22.28 -33.40
CA PRO A 150 4.37 22.09 -34.17
C PRO A 150 3.49 21.04 -33.44
N GLY A 151 2.21 21.23 -33.15
CA GLY A 151 1.16 21.82 -33.97
C GLY A 151 0.31 20.70 -34.59
N GLY A 152 -0.84 20.38 -33.97
CA GLY A 152 -1.91 19.52 -34.53
C GLY A 152 -1.80 18.02 -34.18
N GLY A 153 -2.85 17.28 -33.87
CA GLY A 153 -4.28 17.57 -34.01
C GLY A 153 -5.15 16.65 -33.15
N ASP A 154 -6.26 17.23 -32.75
CA ASP A 154 -7.46 16.63 -32.18
C ASP A 154 -8.15 15.77 -33.25
N THR A 155 -8.65 14.58 -32.88
CA THR A 155 -9.64 13.85 -33.68
C THR A 155 -10.67 13.20 -32.77
N SER A 156 -11.65 14.02 -32.43
CA SER A 156 -13.05 13.68 -32.16
C SER A 156 -13.75 13.15 -33.43
N GLN A 157 -14.85 12.39 -33.21
CA GLN A 157 -15.85 11.81 -34.15
C GLN A 157 -15.49 10.42 -34.74
N GLY A 158 -16.35 9.40 -34.73
CA GLY A 158 -17.76 9.28 -34.32
C GLY A 158 -18.49 8.23 -35.17
N ALA A 159 -19.43 7.50 -34.53
CA ALA A 159 -20.65 6.86 -35.04
C ALA A 159 -20.63 5.49 -35.79
N GLY A 160 -21.67 4.70 -35.46
CA GLY A 160 -22.15 3.46 -36.11
C GLY A 160 -22.36 2.34 -35.09
N ASP A 161 -23.33 2.39 -34.17
CA ASP A 161 -24.77 2.08 -34.32
C ASP A 161 -25.06 0.66 -34.87
N GLU A 162 -25.59 -0.22 -34.02
CA GLU A 162 -26.80 -1.01 -34.29
C GLU A 162 -27.26 -1.83 -33.06
N THR A 163 -28.40 -1.40 -32.52
CA THR A 163 -29.54 -2.17 -31.98
C THR A 163 -29.32 -3.38 -31.07
N ASN A 164 -29.78 -3.27 -29.82
CA ASN A 164 -30.88 -4.14 -29.38
C ASN A 164 -31.75 -3.48 -28.30
N LYS A 165 -33.06 -3.51 -28.53
CA LYS A 165 -34.13 -3.10 -27.62
C LYS A 165 -34.31 -4.22 -26.60
N ASP A 166 -34.37 -3.89 -25.32
CA ASP A 166 -35.54 -4.30 -24.56
C ASP A 166 -35.79 -3.47 -23.31
N ASN A 167 -37.09 -3.34 -23.07
CA ASN A 167 -37.79 -2.37 -22.26
C ASN A 167 -38.10 -2.98 -20.87
N GLY A 168 -38.16 -2.15 -19.82
CA GLY A 168 -38.63 -2.62 -18.52
C GLY A 168 -38.36 -1.66 -17.38
N GLY A 169 -39.07 -0.53 -17.37
CA GLY A 169 -39.05 0.40 -16.25
C GLY A 169 -39.94 -0.02 -15.09
N THR A 170 -39.59 0.47 -13.89
CA THR A 170 -40.57 0.94 -12.89
C THR A 170 -39.92 1.99 -12.01
N SER A 171 -40.61 3.12 -11.84
CA SER A 171 -40.29 4.21 -10.91
C SER A 171 -40.60 3.83 -9.47
N GLN A 172 -40.02 4.55 -8.49
CA GLN A 172 -40.76 5.48 -7.59
C GLN A 172 -40.02 5.76 -6.25
N GLY A 173 -39.96 7.05 -5.89
CA GLY A 173 -39.77 7.57 -4.52
C GLY A 173 -38.32 7.84 -4.12
N GLY A 174 -37.84 9.06 -3.88
CA GLY A 174 -38.50 10.27 -3.37
C GLY A 174 -38.01 10.53 -1.93
N GLY A 175 -37.03 11.42 -1.74
CA GLY A 175 -36.48 11.75 -0.43
C GLY A 175 -35.61 13.00 -0.46
N GLY A 176 -36.26 14.17 -0.45
CA GLY A 176 -35.60 15.46 -0.30
C GLY A 176 -36.20 16.22 0.87
N THR A 177 -35.43 16.41 1.94
CA THR A 177 -35.67 17.42 2.97
C THR A 177 -34.33 18.04 3.35
N SER A 178 -34.07 19.25 2.82
CA SER A 178 -33.07 20.17 3.33
C SER A 178 -33.77 21.32 4.07
N GLN A 179 -33.51 21.43 5.36
CA GLN A 179 -33.78 22.55 6.24
C GLN A 179 -32.78 22.35 7.39
N GLY A 180 -31.96 23.27 7.86
CA GLY A 180 -31.88 24.71 7.73
C GLY A 180 -31.24 25.19 9.04
N THR A 181 -30.06 25.81 8.94
CA THR A 181 -29.49 26.88 9.80
C THR A 181 -29.92 27.04 11.27
N GLY A 182 -28.92 27.20 12.16
CA GLY A 182 -29.08 27.93 13.43
C GLY A 182 -27.86 27.84 14.34
N GLY A 183 -26.98 28.85 14.34
CA GLY A 183 -26.01 29.07 15.41
C GLY A 183 -26.63 29.81 16.59
N THR A 184 -25.99 29.79 17.77
CA THR A 184 -25.43 30.95 18.53
C THR A 184 -24.89 30.45 19.87
N ASP A 185 -23.90 31.18 20.37
CA ASP A 185 -23.17 31.12 21.64
C ASP A 185 -23.96 30.86 22.92
N GLY A 186 -23.24 30.34 23.93
CA GLY A 186 -23.63 30.37 25.33
C GLY A 186 -22.52 29.82 26.22
N GLY A 187 -21.68 30.72 26.75
CA GLY A 187 -20.65 30.40 27.72
C GLY A 187 -21.20 30.03 29.11
N GLY A 188 -20.32 29.50 29.94
CA GLY A 188 -20.59 29.20 31.35
C GLY A 188 -19.46 28.38 31.94
N ASP A 189 -18.49 29.08 32.53
CA ASP A 189 -17.59 28.53 33.54
C ASP A 189 -18.40 27.80 34.62
N ASP A 190 -17.89 26.67 35.12
CA ASP A 190 -17.94 26.40 36.56
C ASP A 190 -16.94 25.29 36.93
N ASN A 191 -15.92 25.77 37.63
CA ASN A 191 -14.90 25.04 38.35
C ASN A 191 -15.50 24.54 39.67
N VAL A 192 -15.58 23.22 39.89
CA VAL A 192 -15.63 22.67 41.25
C VAL A 192 -14.74 21.44 41.34
N SER A 193 -13.70 21.61 42.14
CA SER A 193 -12.83 20.55 42.65
C SER A 193 -13.57 19.72 43.69
N LEU A 194 -13.45 18.39 43.60
CA LEU A 194 -13.28 17.42 44.70
C LEU A 194 -13.02 16.02 44.11
#